data_AF-A0A524LXW7-F1
#
_entry.id   AF-A0A524LXW7-F1
#
_cell.length_a   1.000
_cell.length_b   1.000
_cell.length_c   1.000
_cell.angle_alpha   90.00
_cell.angle_beta   90.00
_cell.angle_gamma   90.00
#
_symmetry.space_group_name_H-M   'P 1'
#
loop_
_entity.id
_entity.type
_entity.pdbx_description
1 polymer ?
#
loop_
_entity_poly.entity_id
_entity_poly.type
_entity_poly.pdbx_seq_one_letter_code
_entity_poly.pdbx_strand_id
1 'polypeptide(L)'
;MVKFSPRVKFILITVDELLLVPALILVAYYFIPELVPFTVVATIVGAIVFVAAKYHLVYDSLKEGTDFLYDLPGMKCKVLETVTDTSGKVRFGAEIWDARSDNGEILKGTEVIIVSRESMKVRVKPWHGETS
;
A
#
# COMPACT_ATOMS: atom_id res chain seq x y z
N MET A 1 -9.33 13.71 9.72
CA MET A 1 -8.46 12.51 9.74
C MET A 1 -7.10 12.91 10.27
N VAL A 2 -6.69 12.40 11.44
CA VAL A 2 -5.36 12.67 12.01
C VAL A 2 -4.32 11.93 11.16
N LYS A 3 -3.41 12.66 10.51
CA LYS A 3 -2.31 12.06 9.74
C LYS A 3 -1.26 11.54 10.72
N PHE A 4 -1.30 10.24 11.02
CA PHE A 4 -0.26 9.60 11.82
C PHE A 4 1.05 9.53 11.04
N SER A 5 2.15 9.96 11.68
CA SER A 5 3.51 9.81 11.17
C SER A 5 3.82 8.34 10.90
N PRO A 6 4.59 7.99 9.85
CA PRO A 6 5.03 6.62 9.56
C PRO A 6 5.61 5.89 10.78
N ARG A 7 6.31 6.62 11.66
CA ARG A 7 6.85 6.07 12.92
C ARG A 7 5.75 5.61 13.87
N VAL A 8 4.67 6.36 13.98
CA VAL A 8 3.53 6.03 14.87
C VAL A 8 2.77 4.83 14.32
N LYS A 9 2.57 4.76 13.00
CA LYS A 9 1.97 3.57 12.34
C LYS A 9 2.81 2.32 12.57
N PHE A 10 4.13 2.44 12.44
CA PHE A 10 5.05 1.33 12.71
C PHE A 10 4.95 0.84 14.16
N ILE A 11 4.95 1.75 15.14
CA ILE A 11 4.81 1.40 16.56
C ILE A 11 3.48 0.69 16.82
N LEU A 12 2.38 1.20 16.26
CA LEU A 12 1.04 0.59 16.40
C LEU A 12 0.97 -0.83 15.85
N ILE A 13 1.60 -1.10 14.70
CA ILE A 13 1.63 -2.41 14.05
C ILE A 13 2.64 -3.36 14.71
N THR A 14 3.53 -2.85 15.58
CA THR A 14 4.62 -3.65 16.19
C THR A 14 4.42 -3.89 17.70
N VAL A 15 3.39 -3.26 18.29
CA VAL A 15 3.13 -3.31 19.73
C VAL A 15 2.70 -4.71 20.17
N ASP A 16 1.89 -5.39 19.38
CA ASP A 16 1.39 -6.72 19.67
C ASP A 16 2.51 -7.77 19.69
N GLU A 17 3.51 -7.67 18.80
CA GLU A 17 4.65 -8.60 18.87
C GLU A 17 5.59 -8.31 20.04
N LEU A 18 5.67 -7.07 20.53
CA LEU A 18 6.43 -6.78 21.74
C LEU A 18 5.81 -7.40 23.00
N LEU A 19 4.48 -7.62 23.02
CA LEU A 19 3.80 -8.30 24.13
C LEU A 19 4.17 -9.78 24.22
N LEU A 20 4.68 -10.36 23.14
CA LEU A 20 5.16 -11.75 23.13
C LEU A 20 6.38 -11.95 24.04
N VAL A 21 7.24 -10.94 24.17
CA VAL A 21 8.45 -11.00 25.00
C VAL A 21 8.14 -11.27 26.48
N PRO A 22 7.34 -10.43 27.18
CA PRO A 22 6.99 -10.71 28.57
C PRO A 22 6.15 -11.98 28.73
N ALA A 23 5.31 -12.32 27.75
CA ALA A 23 4.56 -13.58 27.78
C ALA A 23 5.48 -14.80 27.77
N LEU A 24 6.50 -14.83 26.89
CA LEU A 24 7.49 -15.91 26.83
C LEU A 24 8.31 -15.99 28.11
N ILE A 25 8.69 -14.85 28.70
CA ILE A 25 9.41 -14.81 29.97
C ILE A 25 8.55 -15.39 31.11
N LEU A 26 7.26 -15.05 31.17
CA LEU A 26 6.34 -15.58 32.17
C LEU A 26 6.14 -17.10 32.01
N VAL A 27 6.02 -17.59 30.78
CA VAL A 27 5.94 -19.02 30.49
C VAL A 27 7.22 -19.72 30.95
N ALA A 28 8.40 -19.20 30.58
CA ALA A 28 9.67 -19.78 31.02
C ALA A 28 9.80 -19.76 32.56
N TYR A 29 9.37 -18.68 33.22
CA TYR A 29 9.38 -18.57 34.67
C TYR A 29 8.54 -19.64 35.36
N TYR A 30 7.37 -19.99 34.81
CA TYR A 30 6.49 -20.98 35.42
C TYR A 30 6.92 -22.43 35.13
N PHE A 31 7.38 -22.71 33.91
CA PHE A 31 7.64 -24.09 33.47
C PHE A 31 9.11 -24.51 33.58
N ILE A 32 10.07 -23.60 33.39
CA ILE A 32 11.51 -23.89 33.35
C ILE A 32 12.31 -22.71 33.95
N PRO A 33 12.18 -22.46 35.27
CA PRO A 33 12.74 -21.28 35.93
C PRO A 33 14.28 -21.19 35.80
N GLU A 34 14.97 -22.32 35.67
CA GLU A 34 16.42 -22.40 35.51
C GLU A 34 16.91 -21.73 34.22
N LEU A 35 16.05 -21.68 33.19
CA LEU A 35 16.36 -21.06 31.89
C LEU A 35 15.86 -19.63 31.76
N VAL A 36 15.26 -19.03 32.80
CA VAL A 36 14.74 -17.65 32.74
C VAL A 36 15.82 -16.64 32.34
N PRO A 37 17.03 -16.63 32.94
CA PRO A 37 18.06 -15.65 32.55
C PRO A 37 18.44 -15.77 31.07
N PHE A 38 18.54 -17.01 30.56
CA PHE A 38 18.81 -17.27 29.16
C PHE A 38 17.65 -16.81 28.27
N THR A 39 16.41 -17.14 28.65
CA THR A 39 15.19 -16.73 27.92
C THR A 39 15.10 -15.21 27.82
N VAL A 40 15.38 -14.48 28.91
CA VAL A 40 15.36 -13.01 28.91
C VAL A 40 16.36 -12.45 27.90
N VAL A 41 17.61 -12.92 27.92
CA VAL A 41 18.63 -12.43 26.98
C VAL A 41 18.25 -12.80 25.53
N ALA A 42 17.87 -14.05 25.28
CA ALA A 42 17.52 -14.53 23.95
C ALA A 42 16.32 -13.78 23.37
N THR A 43 15.28 -13.52 24.17
CA THR A 43 14.08 -12.81 23.72
C THR A 43 14.32 -11.33 23.49
N ILE A 44 15.16 -10.66 24.30
CA ILE A 44 15.54 -9.26 24.06
C ILE A 44 16.32 -9.13 22.75
N VAL A 45 17.35 -9.96 22.55
CA VAL A 45 18.15 -9.95 21.31
C VAL A 45 17.27 -10.28 20.10
N GLY A 46 16.44 -11.31 20.22
CA GLY A 46 15.49 -11.70 19.17
C GLY A 46 14.51 -10.58 18.83
N ALA A 47 13.95 -9.90 19.83
CA ALA A 47 13.05 -8.77 19.63
C ALA A 47 13.73 -7.60 18.91
N ILE A 48 14.98 -7.27 19.27
CA ILE A 48 15.74 -6.22 18.58
C ILE A 48 15.94 -6.58 17.11
N VAL A 49 16.39 -7.81 16.81
CA VAL A 49 16.60 -8.27 15.43
C VAL A 49 15.29 -8.28 14.66
N PHE A 50 14.21 -8.76 15.27
CA PHE A 50 12.87 -8.79 14.66
C PHE A 50 12.38 -7.38 14.32
N VAL A 51 12.48 -6.44 15.26
CA VAL A 51 12.10 -5.03 15.03
C VAL A 51 12.96 -4.41 13.95
N ALA A 52 14.28 -4.66 13.93
CA ALA A 52 15.17 -4.14 12.90
C ALA A 52 14.84 -4.68 11.51
N ALA A 53 14.58 -5.99 11.39
CA ALA A 53 14.18 -6.63 10.14
C ALA A 53 12.81 -6.10 9.66
N LYS A 54 11.81 -6.05 10.55
CA LYS A 54 10.48 -5.51 10.25
C LYS A 54 10.56 -4.04 9.88
N TYR A 55 11.40 -3.25 10.55
CA TYR A 55 11.65 -1.87 10.18
C TYR A 55 12.21 -1.79 8.75
N HIS A 56 13.24 -2.56 8.40
CA HIS A 56 13.80 -2.51 7.06
C HIS A 56 12.80 -2.95 5.97
N LEU A 57 11.96 -3.94 6.25
CA LEU A 57 10.98 -4.46 5.28
C LEU A 57 9.73 -3.58 5.15
N VAL A 58 9.26 -2.99 6.24
CA VAL A 58 7.96 -2.30 6.31
C VAL A 58 8.10 -0.78 6.23
N TYR A 59 9.26 -0.22 6.60
CA TYR A 59 9.45 1.23 6.66
C TYR A 59 9.33 1.91 5.30
N ASP A 60 9.80 1.27 4.22
CA ASP A 60 9.65 1.81 2.87
C ASP A 60 8.17 1.79 2.42
N SER A 61 7.44 0.72 2.73
CA SER A 61 5.98 0.63 2.52
C SER A 61 5.17 1.61 3.39
N LEU A 62 5.74 2.13 4.48
CA LEU A 62 5.10 3.13 5.36
C LEU A 62 5.46 4.58 5.00
N LYS A 63 6.60 4.80 4.33
CA LYS A 63 7.03 6.10 3.78
C LYS A 63 6.20 6.48 2.57
N GLU A 64 5.94 5.51 1.70
CA GLU A 64 5.05 5.68 0.57
C GLU A 64 3.62 5.66 1.09
N GLY A 65 3.06 6.85 1.29
CA GLY A 65 1.70 6.99 1.74
C GLY A 65 0.74 6.42 0.71
N THR A 66 0.29 5.18 0.88
CA THR A 66 -0.89 4.63 0.18
C THR A 66 -0.81 4.56 -1.35
N ASP A 67 0.35 4.80 -1.97
CA ASP A 67 0.50 4.84 -3.43
C ASP A 67 1.12 3.55 -4.02
N PHE A 68 1.40 2.54 -3.18
CA PHE A 68 2.07 1.29 -3.56
C PHE A 68 1.24 0.30 -4.41
N LEU A 69 0.11 0.71 -4.98
CA LEU A 69 -0.70 -0.20 -5.78
C LEU A 69 -0.95 0.43 -7.15
N TYR A 70 -0.08 0.08 -8.08
CA TYR A 70 -0.10 0.37 -9.51
C TYR A 70 0.10 1.84 -9.87
N ASP A 71 1.32 2.16 -10.29
CA ASP A 71 1.62 3.34 -11.14
C ASP A 71 0.88 3.18 -12.49
N LEU A 72 -0.43 3.41 -12.45
CA LEU A 72 -1.28 3.56 -13.62
C LEU A 72 -1.05 4.88 -14.39
N PRO A 73 -0.60 6.00 -13.77
CA PRO A 73 -0.36 7.23 -14.51
C PRO A 73 0.62 7.04 -15.68
N GLY A 74 0.29 7.59 -16.84
CA GLY A 74 1.07 7.46 -18.06
C GLY A 74 0.72 6.25 -18.93
N MET A 75 -0.08 5.31 -18.43
CA MET A 75 -0.50 4.13 -19.19
C MET A 75 -1.58 4.49 -20.22
N LYS A 76 -1.42 3.95 -21.44
CA LYS A 76 -2.42 4.05 -22.51
C LYS A 76 -3.52 3.01 -22.31
N CYS A 77 -4.77 3.42 -22.43
CA CYS A 77 -5.92 2.55 -22.28
C CYS A 77 -7.00 2.90 -23.31
N LYS A 78 -7.95 1.98 -23.50
CA LYS A 78 -9.03 2.12 -24.48
C LYS A 78 -10.37 2.28 -23.78
N VAL A 79 -11.17 3.25 -24.19
CA VAL A 79 -12.50 3.46 -23.64
C VAL A 79 -13.45 2.33 -24.04
N LEU A 80 -14.04 1.66 -23.05
CA LEU A 80 -15.05 0.61 -23.23
C LEU A 80 -16.48 1.13 -23.11
N GLU A 81 -16.69 2.07 -22.20
CA GLU A 81 -17.95 2.79 -21.98
C GLU A 81 -17.62 4.27 -21.95
N THR A 82 -18.42 5.09 -22.64
CA THR A 82 -18.20 6.53 -22.77
C THR A 82 -17.90 7.17 -21.42
N VAL A 83 -16.81 7.93 -21.36
CA VAL A 83 -16.31 8.52 -20.12
C VAL A 83 -16.79 9.95 -20.01
N THR A 84 -17.52 10.25 -18.94
CA THR A 84 -17.98 11.57 -18.54
C THR A 84 -17.18 12.09 -17.35
N ASP A 85 -17.60 13.23 -16.81
CA ASP A 85 -17.10 13.80 -15.55
C ASP A 85 -17.32 12.90 -14.32
N THR A 86 -18.28 11.98 -14.39
CA THR A 86 -18.78 11.22 -13.25
C THR A 86 -18.61 9.71 -13.41
N SER A 87 -18.62 9.20 -14.64
CA SER A 87 -18.68 7.76 -14.92
C SER A 87 -18.01 7.38 -16.23
N GLY A 88 -17.79 6.09 -16.45
CA GLY A 88 -17.19 5.54 -17.66
C GLY A 88 -16.28 4.38 -17.33
N LYS A 89 -15.82 3.66 -18.35
CA LYS A 89 -14.90 2.54 -18.17
C LYS A 89 -13.82 2.50 -19.22
N VAL A 90 -12.61 2.19 -18.79
CA VAL A 90 -11.46 2.00 -19.65
C VAL A 90 -10.84 0.62 -19.45
N ARG A 91 -10.21 0.11 -20.50
CA ARG A 91 -9.45 -1.14 -20.47
C ARG A 91 -7.97 -0.85 -20.56
N PHE A 92 -7.23 -1.36 -19.59
CA PHE A 92 -5.77 -1.40 -19.61
C PHE A 92 -5.32 -2.87 -19.52
N GLY A 93 -4.68 -3.37 -20.59
CA GLY A 93 -4.34 -4.79 -20.69
C GLY A 93 -5.56 -5.71 -20.56
N ALA A 94 -5.55 -6.56 -19.52
CA ALA A 94 -6.64 -7.46 -19.18
C ALA A 94 -7.66 -6.88 -18.18
N GLU A 95 -7.38 -5.72 -17.60
CA GLU A 95 -8.18 -5.14 -16.52
C GLU A 95 -9.15 -4.06 -17.03
N ILE A 96 -10.30 -3.96 -16.37
CA ILE A 96 -11.30 -2.93 -16.60
C ILE A 96 -11.35 -2.04 -15.37
N TRP A 97 -11.23 -0.73 -15.59
CA TRP A 97 -11.22 0.27 -14.54
C TRP A 97 -12.33 1.29 -14.76
N ASP A 98 -12.94 1.74 -13.66
CA ASP A 98 -13.84 2.89 -13.68
C ASP A 98 -13.04 4.14 -14.01
N ALA A 99 -13.58 4.99 -14.88
CA ALA A 99 -12.89 6.17 -15.37
C ALA A 99 -13.76 7.42 -15.29
N ARG A 100 -13.10 8.58 -15.20
CA ARG A 100 -13.71 9.90 -15.46
C ARG A 100 -12.77 10.82 -16.21
N SER A 101 -13.33 11.81 -16.88
CA SER A 101 -12.63 12.84 -17.64
C SER A 101 -13.03 14.21 -17.12
N ASP A 102 -12.05 15.06 -16.80
CA ASP A 102 -12.33 16.45 -16.44
C ASP A 102 -12.57 17.34 -17.67
N ASN A 103 -12.18 16.87 -18.87
CA ASN A 103 -12.22 17.62 -20.12
C ASN A 103 -13.33 17.13 -21.06
N GLY A 104 -14.53 17.00 -20.51
CA GLY A 104 -15.71 16.60 -21.26
C GLY A 104 -15.78 15.11 -21.59
N GLU A 105 -16.73 14.78 -22.46
CA GLU A 105 -17.09 13.40 -22.79
C GLU A 105 -16.09 12.75 -23.75
N ILE A 106 -15.61 11.55 -23.41
CA ILE A 106 -14.72 10.75 -24.26
C ILE A 106 -15.46 9.51 -24.74
N LEU A 107 -15.69 9.43 -26.05
CA LEU A 107 -16.49 8.38 -26.66
C LEU A 107 -15.82 7.00 -26.57
N LYS A 108 -16.67 5.97 -26.53
CA LYS A 108 -16.27 4.56 -26.63
C LYS A 108 -15.35 4.31 -27.82
N GLY A 109 -14.29 3.54 -27.58
CA GLY A 109 -13.30 3.17 -28.58
C GLY A 109 -12.10 4.11 -28.69
N THR A 110 -12.18 5.31 -28.08
CA THR A 110 -11.08 6.28 -28.06
C THR A 110 -9.90 5.79 -27.22
N GLU A 111 -8.68 6.08 -27.67
CA GLU A 111 -7.47 5.87 -26.87
C GLU A 111 -7.24 7.05 -25.92
N VAL A 112 -6.97 6.72 -24.66
CA VAL A 112 -6.76 7.70 -23.59
C VAL A 112 -5.52 7.35 -22.80
N ILE A 113 -5.02 8.31 -22.03
CA ILE A 113 -3.92 8.12 -21.10
C ILE A 113 -4.41 8.39 -19.68
N ILE A 114 -4.00 7.55 -18.74
CA ILE A 114 -4.31 7.73 -17.32
C ILE A 114 -3.45 8.88 -16.78
N VAL A 115 -4.10 9.89 -16.23
CA VAL A 115 -3.46 11.08 -15.64
C VAL A 115 -3.18 10.86 -14.16
N SER A 116 -4.15 10.28 -13.45
CA SER A 116 -4.05 9.99 -12.02
C SER A 116 -5.04 8.91 -11.62
N ARG A 117 -4.83 8.32 -10.44
CA ARG A 117 -5.75 7.38 -9.80
C ARG A 117 -6.36 8.01 -8.57
N GLU A 118 -7.67 7.92 -8.42
CA GLU A 118 -8.42 8.34 -7.24
C GLU A 118 -9.18 7.13 -6.66
N SER A 119 -8.56 6.45 -5.69
CA SER A 119 -9.10 5.22 -5.10
C SER A 119 -9.33 4.11 -6.16
N MET A 120 -10.56 3.75 -6.49
CA MET A 120 -10.88 2.71 -7.49
C MET A 120 -11.24 3.28 -8.86
N LYS A 121 -11.10 4.60 -9.05
CA LYS A 121 -11.44 5.30 -10.30
C LYS A 121 -10.21 5.99 -10.88
N VAL A 122 -10.00 5.89 -12.19
CA VAL A 122 -8.90 6.56 -12.89
C VAL A 122 -9.37 7.84 -13.58
N ARG A 123 -8.52 8.86 -13.55
CA ARG A 123 -8.71 10.08 -14.33
C ARG A 123 -8.00 9.92 -15.66
N VAL A 124 -8.69 10.19 -16.76
CA VAL A 124 -8.16 9.99 -18.11
C VAL A 124 -8.28 11.25 -18.97
N LYS A 125 -7.41 11.36 -19.97
CA LYS A 125 -7.51 12.39 -21.02
C LYS A 125 -7.28 11.77 -22.40
N PRO A 126 -7.86 12.33 -23.48
CA PRO A 126 -7.63 11.84 -24.84
C PRO A 126 -6.14 11.78 -25.20
N TRP A 127 -5.70 10.65 -25.74
CA TRP A 127 -4.34 10.53 -26.27
C TRP A 127 -4.31 11.14 -27.68
N HIS A 128 -3.75 12.35 -27.78
CA HIS A 128 -3.38 12.93 -29.07
C HIS A 128 -1.97 12.44 -29.35
N GLY A 129 -1.83 11.41 -30.18
CA GLY A 129 -0.51 10.98 -30.62
C GLY A 129 0.23 12.16 -31.24
N GLU A 130 1.48 12.37 -30.85
CA GLU A 130 2.38 13.21 -31.65
C GLU A 130 2.43 12.59 -33.05
N THR A 131 1.79 13.25 -34.00
CA THR A 131 2.10 13.10 -35.42
C THR A 131 3.56 13.52 -35.59
N SER A 132 4.45 12.54 -35.62
CA SER A 132 5.78 12.68 -36.23
C SER A 132 5.65 12.56 -37.74
#